data_AF-Q1WRB6-F1
#
_entry.id   AF-Q1WRB6-F1
#
_cell.length_a   1.000
_cell.length_b   1.000
_cell.length_c   1.000
_cell.angle_alpha   90.00
_cell.angle_beta   90.00
_cell.angle_gamma   90.00
#
_symmetry.space_group_name_H-M   'P 1'
#
loop_
_entity.id
_entity.type
_entity.pdbx_description
1 polymer ?
#
loop_
_entity_poly.entity_id
_entity_poly.type
_entity_poly.pdbx_seq_one_letter_code
_entity_poly.pdbx_strand_id
1 'polypeptide(L)' 'MDDKITVCVKGVGYAANAEDSKMHVTLNIDIFEEPRFDNMKLVEKIARKVNEINS' A
#
# COMPACT_ATOMS: atom_id res chain seq x y z
N MET A 1 5.11 -1.12 -21.84
CA MET A 1 3.78 -0.58 -21.52
C MET A 1 3.90 0.08 -20.17
N ASP A 2 3.32 1.26 -20.00
CA ASP A 2 3.35 1.96 -18.72
C ASP A 2 2.44 1.18 -17.76
N ASP A 3 3.00 0.31 -16.91
CA ASP A 3 2.28 -0.44 -15.86
C ASP A 3 1.86 0.48 -14.70
N LYS A 4 1.44 1.69 -15.03
CA LYS A 4 1.06 2.74 -14.09
C LYS A 4 -0.44 2.68 -13.87
N ILE A 5 -0.81 2.39 -12.63
CA ILE A 5 -2.19 2.35 -12.19
C ILE A 5 -2.53 3.68 -11.55
N THR A 6 -3.69 4.24 -11.92
CA THR A 6 -4.16 5.50 -11.34
C THR A 6 -4.73 5.21 -9.96
N VAL A 7 -4.18 5.90 -8.95
CA VAL A 7 -4.62 5.77 -7.56
C VAL A 7 -4.91 7.15 -6.96
N CYS A 8 -5.88 7.23 -6.06
CA CYS A 8 -6.11 8.40 -5.21
C CYS A 8 -5.77 8.03 -3.77
N VAL A 9 -4.84 8.76 -3.17
CA VAL A 9 -4.56 8.67 -1.74
C VAL A 9 -5.66 9.44 -1.00
N LYS A 10 -6.45 8.72 -0.20
CA LYS A 10 -7.52 9.30 0.61
C LYS A 10 -7.02 9.86 1.93
N GLY A 11 -5.94 9.29 2.44
CA GLY A 11 -5.35 9.76 3.69
C GLY A 11 -4.16 8.90 4.10
N VAL A 12 -3.34 9.50 4.97
CA VAL A 12 -2.24 8.83 5.63
C VAL A 12 -2.50 8.87 7.13
N GLY A 13 -2.60 7.70 7.75
CA GLY A 13 -2.69 7.53 9.19
C GLY A 13 -1.32 7.24 9.77
N TYR A 14 -1.02 7.84 10.92
CA TYR A 14 0.20 7.60 11.67
C TYR A 14 -0.18 7.14 13.08
N ALA A 15 0.36 6.00 13.49
CA ALA A 15 0.28 5.52 14.86
C ALA A 15 1.70 5.28 15.37
N ALA A 16 2.06 5.95 16.45
CA ALA A 16 3.30 5.66 17.16
C ALA A 16 2.96 4.65 18.26
N ASN A 17 3.53 3.46 18.16
CA ASN A 17 3.46 2.48 19.25
C ASN A 17 4.78 2.56 20.03
N ALA A 18 4.68 2.94 21.31
CA ALA A 18 5.86 3.10 22.16
C ALA A 18 6.58 1.76 22.43
N GLU A 19 5.86 0.63 22.32
CA GLU A 19 6.38 -0.70 22.65
C GLU A 19 7.37 -1.27 21.63
N ASP A 20 7.21 -0.99 20.34
CA ASP A 20 8.10 -1.51 19.31
C ASP A 20 9.06 -0.45 18.73
N SER A 21 9.02 0.78 19.26
CA SER A 21 9.77 1.94 18.75
C SER A 21 9.59 2.17 17.25
N LYS A 22 8.47 1.69 16.67
CA LYS A 22 8.17 1.82 15.25
C LYS A 22 7.05 2.82 15.03
N MET A 23 7.17 3.51 13.89
CA MET A 23 6.09 4.33 13.36
C MET A 23 5.25 3.45 12.43
N HIS A 24 4.01 3.18 12.83
CA HIS A 24 3.04 2.48 12.01
C HIS A 24 2.38 3.49 11.07
N VAL A 25 2.54 3.27 9.76
CA VAL A 25 1.95 4.12 8.72
C VAL A 25 0.86 3.33 8.01
N THR A 26 -0.35 3.88 7.96
CA THR A 26 -1.47 3.31 7.20
C THR A 26 -1.77 4.21 6.01
N LEU A 27 -1.71 3.66 4.80
CA LEU A 27 -2.03 4.38 3.57
C LEU A 27 -3.39 3.93 3.05
N ASN A 28 -4.37 4.83 3.05
CA ASN A 28 -5.68 4.57 2.47
C ASN A 28 -5.69 5.02 1.01
N ILE A 29 -5.84 4.07 0.08
CA ILE A 29 -5.84 4.34 -1.36
C ILE A 29 -7.11 3.82 -2.02
N ASP A 30 -7.66 4.61 -2.93
CA ASP A 30 -8.60 4.14 -3.93
C ASP A 30 -7.82 3.81 -5.20
N ILE A 31 -8.03 2.60 -5.73
CA ILE A 31 -7.50 2.18 -7.01
C ILE A 31 -8.62 2.38 -8.04
N PHE A 32 -8.40 3.23 -9.04
CA PHE A 32 -9.38 3.51 -10.09
C PHE A 32 -9.33 2.46 -11.19
N GLU A 33 -9.42 1.20 -10.79
CA GLU A 33 -9.59 0.08 -11.69
C GLU A 33 -10.73 -0.79 -11.19
N GLU A 34 -11.44 -1.38 -12.13
CA GLU A 34 -12.50 -2.33 -11.81
C GLU A 34 -11.93 -3.49 -11.00
N PRO A 35 -12.54 -3.87 -9.86
CA PRO A 35 -12.00 -4.93 -9.00
C PRO A 35 -12.03 -6.27 -9.75
N ARG A 36 -10.88 -6.67 -10.28
CA ARG A 36 -10.64 -7.96 -10.94
C ARG A 36 -9.64 -8.78 -10.14
N PHE A 37 -9.63 -10.09 -10.36
CA PHE A 37 -8.71 -11.00 -9.68
C PHE A 37 -7.23 -10.59 -9.87
N ASP A 38 -6.89 -10.02 -11.02
CA ASP A 38 -5.55 -9.49 -11.29
C ASP A 38 -5.22 -8.24 -10.46
N ASN A 39 -6.22 -7.47 -10.04
CA ASN A 39 -6.05 -6.30 -9.17
C ASN A 39 -5.86 -6.70 -7.71
N MET A 40 -6.31 -7.90 -7.30
CA MET A 40 -5.93 -8.46 -6.00
C MET A 40 -4.44 -8.80 -5.93
N LYS A 41 -3.83 -9.24 -7.05
CA LYS A 41 -2.37 -9.43 -7.14
C LYS A 41 -1.61 -8.11 -7.04
N LEU A 42 -2.22 -6.97 -7.34
CA LEU A 42 -1.61 -5.66 -7.15
C LEU A 42 -1.39 -5.37 -5.65
N VAL A 43 -2.39 -5.64 -4.81
CA VAL A 43 -2.28 -5.49 -3.35
C VAL A 43 -1.16 -6.36 -2.80
N GLU A 44 -1.06 -7.61 -3.26
CA GLU A 44 0.02 -8.53 -2.89
C GLU A 44 1.41 -8.01 -3.33
N LYS A 45 1.52 -7.49 -4.57
CA LYS A 45 2.77 -6.88 -5.08
C LYS A 45 3.17 -5.65 -4.28
N ILE A 46 2.22 -4.79 -3.90
CA ILE A 46 2.48 -3.62 -3.06
C ILE A 46 3.02 -4.07 -1.70
N ALA A 47 2.36 -5.05 -1.06
CA ALA A 47 2.80 -5.59 0.22
C ALA A 47 4.22 -6.18 0.16
N ARG A 48 4.54 -6.93 -0.91
CA ARG A 48 5.88 -7.49 -1.12
C ARG A 48 6.93 -6.40 -1.29
N LYS A 49 6.69 -5.39 -2.14
CA LYS A 49 7.64 -4.29 -2.35
C LYS A 49 7.89 -3.47 -1.09
N VAL A 50 6.87 -3.22 -0.28
CA VAL A 50 7.03 -2.52 1.01
C VAL A 50 7.91 -3.34 1.97
N ASN A 51 7.78 -4.66 1.98
CA ASN A 51 8.61 -5.53 2.82
C ASN A 51 10.06 -5.68 2.31
N GLU A 52 10.29 -5.66 1.00
CA GLU A 52 11.63 -5.71 0.40
C GLU A 52 12.49 -4.48 0.77
N ILE A 53 11.87 -3.32 1.01
CA ILE A 53 12.58 -2.10 1.45
C ILE A 53 13.18 -2.24 2.86
N ASN A 54 12.69 -3.18 3.66
CA ASN A 54 13.17 -3.45 5.02
C ASN A 54 14.13 -4.66 5.11
N SER A 55 14.55 -5.26 3.98
CA SER A 55 15.51 -6.38 3.92
C SER A 55 16.93 -5.93 3.58
#